data_AF-A0A3A1R7T8-F1
#
_entry.id   AF-A0A3A1R7T8-F1
#
_cell.length_a   1.000
_cell.length_b   1.000
_cell.length_c   1.000
_cell.angle_alpha   90.00
_cell.angle_beta   90.00
_cell.angle_gamma   90.00
#
_symmetry.space_group_name_H-M   'P 1'
#
loop_
_entity.id
_entity.type
_entity.pdbx_description
1 polymer ?
#
loop_
_entity_poly.entity_id
_entity_poly.type
_entity_poly.pdbx_seq_one_letter_code
_entity_poly.pdbx_strand_id
1 'polypeptide(L)'
;MDTKTQKRNIIIKEILFWKQNKMLPEQYCDYLLALYNQGENPDISDRERSKFPFMGFLTASLIFALIPFSLFVIYFTELSFVLQTAILAGFVVLLIFAGIYYSNKEMLLPLIYITAALVTLIYSVHITGVFFNGSTNITYAVLFMNCFAWLVSGVYLKYWYFTAAAILGGFILMVSIVI
;
A
#
# COMPACT_ATOMS: atom_id res chain seq x y z
N MET A 1 9.38 53.20 -22.42
CA MET A 1 8.77 51.85 -22.48
C MET A 1 9.69 50.95 -23.28
N ASP A 2 10.21 49.89 -22.66
CA ASP A 2 11.31 49.07 -23.19
C ASP A 2 10.82 48.12 -24.30
N THR A 3 11.24 48.37 -25.54
CA THR A 3 10.82 47.64 -26.75
C THR A 3 11.24 46.17 -26.76
N LYS A 4 12.24 45.79 -25.96
CA LYS A 4 12.72 44.40 -25.82
C LYS A 4 11.70 43.52 -25.10
N THR A 5 11.04 44.07 -24.08
CA THR A 5 10.02 43.37 -23.30
C THR A 5 8.79 43.01 -24.13
N GLN A 6 8.38 43.88 -25.06
CA GLN A 6 7.25 43.60 -25.98
C GLN A 6 7.58 42.49 -26.99
N LYS A 7 8.78 42.50 -27.57
CA LYS A 7 9.22 41.45 -28.51
C LYS A 7 9.28 40.07 -27.85
N ARG A 8 9.77 40.01 -26.61
CA ARG A 8 9.78 38.78 -25.80
C ARG A 8 8.37 38.22 -25.60
N ASN A 9 7.41 39.05 -25.23
CA ASN A 9 6.02 38.61 -25.00
C ASN A 9 5.34 38.09 -26.27
N ILE A 10 5.72 38.61 -27.45
CA ILE A 10 5.22 38.11 -28.74
C ILE A 10 5.78 36.69 -29.00
N ILE A 11 7.08 36.49 -28.80
CA ILE A 11 7.74 35.18 -28.99
C ILE A 11 7.15 34.11 -28.05
N ILE A 12 6.89 34.46 -26.79
CA ILE A 12 6.27 33.52 -25.83
C ILE A 12 4.87 33.08 -26.29
N LYS A 13 4.07 34.00 -26.84
CA LYS A 13 2.73 33.68 -27.37
C LYS A 13 2.79 32.77 -28.59
N GLU A 14 3.76 32.96 -29.47
CA GLU A 14 3.96 32.09 -30.64
C GLU A 14 4.38 30.67 -30.24
N ILE A 15 5.28 30.54 -29.27
CA ILE A 15 5.71 29.24 -28.74
C ILE A 15 4.53 28.48 -28.10
N LEU A 16 3.68 29.16 -27.33
CA LEU A 16 2.46 28.58 -26.76
C LEU A 16 1.47 28.12 -27.85
N PHE A 17 1.32 28.90 -28.91
CA PHE A 17 0.49 28.52 -30.06
C PHE A 17 1.03 27.27 -30.77
N TRP A 18 2.36 27.13 -30.91
CA TRP A 18 2.97 25.91 -31.47
C TRP A 18 2.78 24.68 -30.58
N LYS A 19 2.81 24.86 -29.24
CA LYS A 19 2.54 23.80 -28.26
C LYS A 19 1.10 23.29 -28.38
N GLN A 20 0.12 24.20 -28.40
CA GLN A 20 -1.29 23.85 -28.47
C GLN A 20 -1.64 23.10 -29.76
N ASN A 21 -1.01 23.49 -30.88
CA ASN A 21 -1.22 22.87 -32.19
C ASN A 21 -0.30 21.67 -32.47
N LYS A 22 0.53 21.23 -31.50
CA LYS A 22 1.50 20.13 -31.65
C LYS A 22 2.45 20.27 -32.86
N MET A 23 2.77 21.50 -33.25
CA MET A 23 3.70 21.76 -34.37
C MET A 23 5.16 21.47 -34.00
N LEU A 24 5.46 21.44 -32.71
CA LEU A 24 6.76 21.14 -32.14
C LEU A 24 6.60 20.13 -30.99
N PRO A 25 7.54 19.18 -30.80
CA PRO A 25 7.51 18.28 -29.66
C PRO A 25 7.60 19.06 -28.33
N GLU A 26 6.82 18.65 -27.33
CA GLU A 26 6.62 19.39 -26.07
C GLU A 26 7.93 19.74 -25.34
N GLN A 27 8.95 18.88 -25.43
CA GLN A 27 10.25 19.08 -24.81
C GLN A 27 10.99 20.31 -25.36
N TYR A 28 10.87 20.60 -26.66
CA TYR A 28 11.51 21.77 -27.27
C TYR A 28 10.78 23.07 -26.93
N CYS A 29 9.45 23.02 -26.86
CA CYS A 29 8.64 24.14 -26.43
C CYS A 29 8.96 24.54 -24.99
N ASP A 30 9.07 23.56 -24.09
CA ASP A 30 9.38 23.78 -22.68
C ASP A 30 10.80 24.36 -22.51
N TYR A 31 11.77 23.92 -23.32
CA TYR A 31 13.12 24.49 -23.35
C TYR A 31 13.13 25.96 -23.79
N LEU A 32 12.45 26.28 -24.90
CA LEU A 32 12.37 27.64 -25.43
C LEU A 32 11.62 28.59 -24.47
N LEU A 33 10.53 28.13 -23.87
CA LEU A 33 9.80 28.88 -22.84
C LEU A 33 10.69 29.18 -21.64
N ALA A 34 11.44 28.20 -21.14
CA ALA A 34 12.36 28.41 -20.01
C ALA A 34 13.47 29.41 -20.34
N LEU A 35 13.98 29.38 -21.58
CA LEU A 35 15.02 30.29 -22.04
C LEU A 35 14.52 31.74 -22.17
N TYR A 36 13.34 31.95 -22.76
CA TYR A 36 12.77 33.28 -22.96
C TYR A 36 12.06 33.84 -21.72
N ASN A 37 11.61 33.00 -20.79
CA ASN A 37 11.12 33.44 -19.49
C ASN A 37 12.23 33.81 -18.51
N GLN A 38 13.51 33.54 -18.81
CA GLN A 38 14.65 34.07 -18.04
C GLN A 38 14.56 33.82 -16.52
N GLY A 39 13.87 32.76 -16.09
CA GLY A 39 13.61 32.42 -14.68
C GLY A 39 12.30 32.95 -14.10
N GLU A 40 11.54 33.76 -14.82
CA GLU A 40 10.22 34.25 -14.42
C GLU A 40 9.12 33.40 -15.05
N ASN A 41 8.95 32.20 -14.51
CA ASN A 41 7.76 31.40 -14.75
C ASN A 41 6.75 31.69 -13.64
N PRO A 42 5.74 32.56 -13.84
CA PRO A 42 4.59 32.60 -12.95
C PRO A 42 3.72 31.33 -13.05
N ASP A 43 3.97 30.43 -14.03
CA ASP A 43 3.15 29.23 -14.28
C ASP A 43 3.91 27.89 -14.16
N ILE A 44 5.15 27.87 -13.66
CA ILE A 44 5.83 26.62 -13.26
C ILE A 44 5.84 26.45 -11.73
N SER A 45 5.37 27.45 -10.97
CA SER A 45 5.16 27.29 -9.52
C SER A 45 3.97 26.40 -9.15
N ASP A 46 3.11 26.07 -10.13
CA ASP A 46 1.95 25.18 -9.96
C ASP A 46 2.12 23.84 -10.69
N ARG A 47 3.34 23.45 -11.09
CA ARG A 47 3.66 22.02 -11.14
C ARG A 47 3.74 21.54 -9.72
N GLU A 48 2.57 21.17 -9.20
CA GLU A 48 2.31 20.37 -8.01
C GLU A 48 3.60 20.06 -7.25
N ARG A 49 3.95 20.95 -6.31
CA ARG A 49 4.70 20.50 -5.14
C ARG A 49 3.91 19.32 -4.61
N SER A 50 4.41 18.12 -4.88
CA SER A 50 3.85 16.84 -4.47
C SER A 50 3.78 16.82 -2.95
N LYS A 51 2.73 17.44 -2.39
CA LYS A 51 2.37 17.33 -0.98
C LYS A 51 1.95 15.91 -0.59
N PHE A 52 2.01 14.96 -1.53
CA PHE A 52 1.78 13.54 -1.33
C PHE A 52 2.96 12.76 -1.91
N PRO A 53 3.89 12.33 -1.03
CA PRO A 53 3.78 10.95 -0.54
C PRO A 53 3.86 10.82 0.99
N PHE A 54 4.08 11.90 1.76
CA PHE A 54 4.30 11.78 3.20
C PHE A 54 3.10 11.15 3.93
N MET A 55 1.87 11.59 3.64
CA MET A 55 0.67 11.02 4.29
C MET A 55 0.42 9.57 3.88
N GLY A 56 0.68 9.21 2.61
CA GLY A 56 0.59 7.82 2.13
C GLY A 56 1.64 6.92 2.77
N PHE A 57 2.87 7.42 2.90
CA PHE A 57 3.97 6.75 3.59
C PHE A 57 3.68 6.58 5.09
N LEU A 58 3.12 7.60 5.74
CA LEU A 58 2.71 7.53 7.14
C LEU A 58 1.62 6.48 7.36
N THR A 59 0.62 6.45 6.48
CA THR A 59 -0.47 5.46 6.53
C THR A 59 0.07 4.05 6.30
N ALA A 60 0.93 3.86 5.29
CA ALA A 60 1.57 2.57 5.02
C ALA A 60 2.43 2.10 6.19
N SER A 61 3.21 3.02 6.79
CA SER A 61 4.02 2.76 7.98
C SER A 61 3.15 2.34 9.16
N LEU A 62 2.04 3.03 9.40
CA LEU A 62 1.09 2.69 10.47
C LEU A 62 0.47 1.30 10.28
N ILE A 63 0.05 0.97 9.05
CA ILE A 63 -0.51 -0.34 8.71
C ILE A 63 0.54 -1.44 8.88
N PHE A 64 1.79 -1.20 8.45
CA PHE A 64 2.87 -2.16 8.64
C PHE A 64 3.23 -2.35 10.12
N ALA A 65 3.16 -1.28 10.92
CA ALA A 65 3.41 -1.30 12.36
C ALA A 65 2.38 -2.12 13.15
N LEU A 66 1.18 -2.40 12.60
CA LEU A 66 0.21 -3.28 13.23
C LEU A 66 0.74 -4.72 13.41
N ILE A 67 1.63 -5.19 12.53
CA ILE A 67 2.22 -6.53 12.64
C ILE A 67 3.05 -6.68 13.92
N PRO A 68 4.14 -5.91 14.14
CA PRO A 68 4.92 -6.03 15.37
C PRO A 68 4.10 -5.67 16.61
N PHE A 69 3.12 -4.76 16.48
CA PHE A 69 2.23 -4.42 17.59
C PHE A 69 1.33 -5.61 17.98
N SER A 70 0.80 -6.37 17.00
CA SER A 70 0.03 -7.58 17.27
C SER A 70 0.86 -8.63 18.02
N LEU A 71 2.13 -8.80 17.65
CA LEU A 71 3.06 -9.69 18.34
C LEU A 71 3.39 -9.18 19.75
N PHE A 72 3.60 -7.88 19.90
CA PHE A 72 3.84 -7.24 21.19
C PHE A 72 2.67 -7.51 22.14
N VAL A 73 1.42 -7.32 21.69
CA VAL A 73 0.21 -7.62 22.47
C VAL A 73 0.16 -9.09 22.88
N ILE A 74 0.58 -10.01 22.00
CA ILE A 74 0.57 -11.45 22.32
C ILE A 74 1.66 -11.85 23.30
N TYR A 75 2.84 -11.24 23.20
CA TYR A 75 3.98 -11.56 24.05
C TYR A 75 3.93 -10.85 25.41
N PHE A 76 3.07 -9.83 25.56
CA PHE A 76 2.84 -9.15 26.82
C PHE A 76 1.97 -10.02 27.74
N THR A 77 2.60 -11.03 28.35
CA THR A 77 1.97 -12.10 29.15
C THR A 77 1.23 -11.60 30.41
N GLU A 78 1.36 -10.32 30.77
CA GLU A 78 0.65 -9.69 31.89
C GLU A 78 -0.80 -9.28 31.54
N LEU A 79 -1.17 -9.28 30.26
CA LEU A 79 -2.53 -8.99 29.83
C LEU A 79 -3.43 -10.22 29.94
N SER A 80 -4.67 -10.03 30.38
CA SER A 80 -5.65 -11.12 30.42
C SER A 80 -5.97 -11.60 29.01
N PHE A 81 -6.18 -12.92 28.86
CA PHE A 81 -6.51 -13.54 27.58
C PHE A 81 -7.69 -12.86 26.85
N VAL A 82 -8.70 -12.42 27.62
CA VAL A 82 -9.88 -11.73 27.09
C VAL A 82 -9.51 -10.37 26.47
N LEU A 83 -8.65 -9.59 27.12
CA LEU A 83 -8.23 -8.29 26.59
C LEU A 83 -7.35 -8.44 25.36
N GLN A 84 -6.43 -9.42 25.38
CA GLN A 84 -5.54 -9.70 24.28
C GLN A 84 -6.32 -10.11 23.02
N THR A 85 -7.30 -11.01 23.14
CA THR A 85 -8.15 -11.42 22.02
C THR A 85 -9.06 -10.30 21.52
N ALA A 86 -9.59 -9.47 22.42
CA ALA A 86 -10.40 -8.30 22.05
C ALA A 86 -9.59 -7.25 21.25
N ILE A 87 -8.36 -6.95 21.68
CA ILE A 87 -7.48 -6.01 20.98
C ILE A 87 -7.11 -6.56 19.59
N LEU A 88 -6.72 -7.83 19.49
CA LEU A 88 -6.37 -8.44 18.20
C LEU A 88 -7.55 -8.49 17.23
N ALA A 89 -8.74 -8.82 17.73
CA ALA A 89 -9.97 -8.77 16.94
C ALA A 89 -10.25 -7.35 16.44
N GLY A 90 -10.04 -6.33 17.29
CA GLY A 90 -10.11 -4.92 16.92
C GLY A 90 -9.18 -4.57 15.75
N PHE A 91 -7.93 -5.05 15.76
CA PHE A 91 -7.01 -4.83 14.64
C PHE A 91 -7.48 -5.45 13.33
N VAL A 92 -8.01 -6.67 13.37
CA VAL A 92 -8.56 -7.32 12.17
C VAL A 92 -9.73 -6.51 11.59
N VAL A 93 -10.66 -6.07 12.44
CA VAL A 93 -11.81 -5.25 12.02
C VAL A 93 -11.34 -3.92 11.42
N LEU A 94 -10.37 -3.25 12.05
CA LEU A 94 -9.80 -2.01 11.54
C LEU A 94 -9.11 -2.21 10.19
N LEU A 95 -8.39 -3.31 9.98
CA LEU A 95 -7.75 -3.62 8.70
C LEU A 95 -8.77 -3.87 7.58
N ILE A 96 -9.88 -4.56 7.88
CA ILE A 96 -10.97 -4.77 6.92
C ILE A 96 -11.61 -3.43 6.56
N PHE A 97 -11.92 -2.60 7.56
CA PHE A 97 -12.52 -1.29 7.34
C PHE A 97 -11.59 -0.36 6.56
N ALA A 98 -10.29 -0.38 6.85
CA ALA A 98 -9.27 0.32 6.10
C ALA A 98 -9.18 -0.18 4.65
N GLY A 99 -9.29 -1.49 4.41
CA GLY A 99 -9.31 -2.06 3.06
C GLY A 99 -10.49 -1.54 2.22
N ILE A 100 -11.67 -1.41 2.82
CA ILE A 100 -12.86 -0.84 2.17
C ILE A 100 -12.68 0.68 1.93
N TYR A 101 -12.24 1.42 2.95
CA TYR A 101 -12.08 2.87 2.86
C TYR A 101 -10.99 3.30 1.86
N TYR A 102 -9.87 2.57 1.83
CA TYR A 102 -8.76 2.82 0.90
C TYR A 102 -8.92 2.08 -0.43
N SER A 103 -10.10 1.51 -0.73
CA SER A 103 -10.38 0.84 -2.01
C SER A 103 -10.19 1.74 -3.23
N ASN A 104 -10.28 3.06 -3.06
CA ASN A 104 -10.03 4.04 -4.12
C ASN A 104 -8.54 4.36 -4.36
N LYS A 105 -7.62 3.89 -3.50
CA LYS A 105 -6.18 4.18 -3.63
C LYS A 105 -5.41 2.90 -3.96
N GLU A 106 -5.18 2.69 -5.25
CA GLU A 106 -4.57 1.47 -5.80
C GLU A 106 -3.19 1.13 -5.20
N MET A 107 -2.43 2.13 -4.74
CA MET A 107 -1.08 1.91 -4.21
C MET A 107 -1.05 1.35 -2.77
N LEU A 108 -2.06 1.65 -1.93
CA LEU A 108 -2.10 1.22 -0.53
C LEU A 108 -2.89 -0.08 -0.33
N LEU A 109 -3.73 -0.42 -1.30
CA LEU A 109 -4.56 -1.62 -1.25
C LEU A 109 -3.76 -2.91 -1.03
N PRO A 110 -2.68 -3.20 -1.78
CA PRO A 110 -1.95 -4.45 -1.62
C PRO A 110 -1.30 -4.57 -0.24
N LEU A 111 -0.84 -3.45 0.31
CA LEU A 111 -0.20 -3.40 1.62
C LEU A 111 -1.21 -3.68 2.75
N ILE A 112 -2.42 -3.13 2.67
CA ILE A 112 -3.50 -3.45 3.60
C ILE A 112 -3.87 -4.94 3.54
N TYR A 113 -3.99 -5.51 2.33
CA TYR A 113 -4.30 -6.94 2.19
C TYR A 113 -3.20 -7.85 2.75
N ILE A 114 -1.92 -7.55 2.51
CA ILE A 114 -0.81 -8.33 3.04
C ILE A 114 -0.79 -8.28 4.57
N THR A 115 -0.93 -7.09 5.15
CA THR A 115 -0.95 -6.92 6.61
C THR A 115 -2.18 -7.57 7.24
N ALA A 116 -3.36 -7.44 6.63
CA ALA A 116 -4.58 -8.13 7.06
C ALA A 116 -4.37 -9.65 7.08
N ALA A 117 -3.85 -10.22 5.99
CA ALA A 117 -3.59 -11.64 5.89
C ALA A 117 -2.63 -12.13 6.99
N LEU A 118 -1.53 -11.40 7.20
CA LEU A 118 -0.53 -11.76 8.21
C LEU A 118 -1.10 -11.68 9.64
N VAL A 119 -1.83 -10.62 9.96
CA VAL A 119 -2.46 -10.42 11.27
C VAL A 119 -3.55 -11.47 11.51
N THR A 120 -4.35 -11.82 10.50
CA THR A 120 -5.33 -12.91 10.58
C THR A 120 -4.67 -14.25 10.86
N LEU A 121 -3.54 -14.56 10.21
CA LEU A 121 -2.79 -15.78 10.49
C LEU A 121 -2.30 -15.80 11.95
N ILE A 122 -1.65 -14.73 12.40
CA ILE A 122 -1.16 -14.60 13.79
C ILE A 122 -2.30 -14.80 14.78
N TYR A 123 -3.46 -14.18 14.53
CA TYR A 123 -4.64 -14.33 15.37
C TYR A 123 -5.15 -15.78 15.43
N SER A 124 -5.23 -16.45 14.27
CA SER A 124 -5.73 -17.82 14.20
C SER A 124 -4.82 -18.83 14.93
N VAL A 125 -3.50 -18.62 14.84
CA VAL A 125 -2.51 -19.43 15.59
C VAL A 125 -2.62 -19.18 17.09
N HIS A 126 -2.83 -17.93 17.50
CA HIS A 126 -3.01 -17.60 18.91
C HIS A 126 -4.28 -18.25 19.50
N ILE A 127 -5.41 -18.17 18.80
CA ILE A 127 -6.67 -18.80 19.23
C ILE A 127 -6.52 -20.32 19.36
N THR A 128 -5.91 -20.97 18.38
CA THR A 128 -5.72 -22.42 18.43
C THR A 128 -4.79 -22.84 19.56
N GLY A 129 -3.75 -22.06 19.84
CA GLY A 129 -2.85 -22.28 20.98
C GLY A 129 -3.57 -22.27 22.32
N VAL A 130 -4.47 -21.30 22.55
CA VAL A 130 -5.17 -21.16 23.84
C VAL A 130 -6.35 -22.12 23.98
N PHE A 131 -7.16 -22.32 22.95
CA PHE A 131 -8.35 -23.18 23.04
C PHE A 131 -8.06 -24.68 22.93
N PHE A 132 -7.07 -25.06 22.11
CA PHE A 132 -6.82 -26.47 21.77
C PHE A 132 -5.50 -27.02 22.31
N ASN A 133 -4.91 -26.33 23.29
CA ASN A 133 -3.76 -26.79 24.08
C ASN A 133 -2.57 -27.28 23.24
N GLY A 134 -2.36 -26.71 22.05
CA GLY A 134 -1.24 -27.05 21.17
C GLY A 134 -1.37 -28.39 20.44
N SER A 135 -2.57 -28.96 20.30
CA SER A 135 -2.77 -30.15 19.48
C SER A 135 -2.36 -29.87 18.02
N THR A 136 -1.26 -30.49 17.61
CA THR A 136 -0.53 -30.17 16.37
C THR A 136 -1.44 -30.29 15.14
N ASN A 137 -2.32 -31.30 15.13
CA ASN A 137 -3.26 -31.56 14.03
C ASN A 137 -4.25 -30.41 13.80
N ILE A 138 -4.76 -29.77 14.86
CA ILE A 138 -5.75 -28.70 14.74
C ILE A 138 -5.06 -27.42 14.26
N THR A 139 -3.85 -27.15 14.73
CA THR A 139 -3.03 -26.03 14.25
C THR A 139 -2.74 -26.19 12.76
N TYR A 140 -2.35 -27.39 12.29
CA TYR A 140 -2.16 -27.65 10.86
C TYR A 140 -3.43 -27.46 10.04
N ALA A 141 -4.59 -27.93 10.53
CA ALA A 141 -5.86 -27.74 9.85
C ALA A 141 -6.22 -26.26 9.68
N VAL A 142 -6.00 -25.44 10.72
CA VAL A 142 -6.24 -23.99 10.68
C VAL A 142 -5.25 -23.27 9.76
N LEU A 143 -3.98 -23.68 9.73
CA LEU A 143 -2.99 -23.15 8.79
C LEU A 143 -3.37 -23.46 7.33
N PHE A 144 -3.83 -24.68 7.05
CA PHE A 144 -4.36 -25.03 5.73
C PHE A 144 -5.57 -24.19 5.35
N MET A 145 -6.50 -23.96 6.30
CA MET A 145 -7.67 -23.13 6.06
C MET A 145 -7.31 -21.67 5.77
N ASN A 146 -6.32 -21.11 6.47
CA ASN A 146 -5.77 -19.78 6.17
C ASN A 146 -5.13 -19.73 4.78
N CYS A 147 -4.31 -20.73 4.43
CA CYS A 147 -3.69 -20.84 3.12
C CYS A 147 -4.75 -20.91 2.00
N PHE A 148 -5.85 -21.63 2.23
CA PHE A 148 -6.96 -21.72 1.28
C PHE A 148 -7.71 -20.40 1.17
N ALA A 149 -7.99 -19.73 2.29
CA ALA A 149 -8.57 -18.39 2.29
C ALA A 149 -7.65 -17.41 1.54
N TRP A 150 -6.33 -17.57 1.66
CA TRP A 150 -5.39 -16.77 0.91
C TRP A 150 -5.46 -17.06 -0.60
N LEU A 151 -5.50 -18.32 -0.98
CA LEU A 151 -5.65 -18.69 -2.39
C LEU A 151 -6.93 -18.09 -2.99
N VAL A 152 -8.06 -18.18 -2.29
CA VAL A 152 -9.35 -17.63 -2.73
C VAL A 152 -9.28 -16.12 -2.91
N SER A 153 -8.80 -15.37 -1.92
CA SER A 153 -8.73 -13.90 -2.06
C SER A 153 -7.70 -13.47 -3.12
N GLY A 154 -6.66 -14.27 -3.37
CA GLY A 154 -5.63 -13.99 -4.39
C GLY A 154 -6.15 -14.14 -5.80
N VAL A 155 -6.98 -15.17 -6.02
CA VAL A 155 -7.69 -15.36 -7.28
C VAL A 155 -8.76 -14.28 -7.48
N TYR A 156 -9.52 -13.92 -6.43
CA TYR A 156 -10.56 -12.91 -6.51
C TYR A 156 -10.01 -11.50 -6.76
N LEU A 157 -8.90 -11.14 -6.10
CA LEU A 157 -8.27 -9.82 -6.22
C LEU A 157 -7.22 -9.73 -7.34
N LYS A 158 -6.98 -10.83 -8.07
CA LYS A 158 -6.03 -10.93 -9.21
C LYS A 158 -4.59 -10.51 -8.87
N TYR A 159 -4.19 -10.58 -7.60
CA TYR A 159 -2.85 -10.24 -7.13
C TYR A 159 -1.95 -11.50 -7.08
N TRP A 160 -0.95 -11.55 -7.97
CA TRP A 160 -0.02 -12.68 -8.10
C TRP A 160 0.74 -13.04 -6.81
N TYR A 161 1.12 -12.06 -5.99
CA TYR A 161 1.89 -12.28 -4.77
C TYR A 161 1.15 -13.14 -3.74
N PHE A 162 -0.18 -13.03 -3.71
CA PHE A 162 -0.98 -13.70 -2.69
C PHE A 162 -1.19 -15.17 -3.01
N THR A 163 -1.38 -15.50 -4.29
CA THR A 163 -1.38 -16.88 -4.78
C THR A 163 0.00 -17.53 -4.60
N ALA A 164 1.09 -16.80 -4.87
CA ALA A 164 2.44 -17.29 -4.65
C ALA A 164 2.72 -17.59 -3.16
N ALA A 165 2.30 -16.71 -2.26
CA ALA A 165 2.42 -16.92 -0.82
C ALA A 165 1.59 -18.12 -0.33
N ALA A 166 0.37 -18.29 -0.85
CA ALA A 166 -0.45 -19.46 -0.54
C ALA A 166 0.20 -20.77 -1.01
N ILE A 167 0.71 -20.83 -2.24
CA ILE A 167 1.37 -22.03 -2.78
C ILE A 167 2.64 -22.36 -1.97
N LEU A 168 3.49 -21.36 -1.70
CA LEU A 168 4.70 -21.56 -0.88
C LEU A 168 4.35 -22.02 0.54
N GLY A 169 3.35 -21.38 1.16
CA GLY A 169 2.88 -21.76 2.50
C GLY A 169 2.34 -23.19 2.54
N GLY A 170 1.51 -23.56 1.56
CA GLY A 170 0.98 -24.92 1.44
C GLY A 170 2.07 -25.96 1.22
N PHE A 171 3.08 -25.65 0.41
CA PHE A 171 4.22 -26.52 0.19
C PHE A 171 5.03 -26.74 1.48
N ILE A 172 5.32 -25.67 2.23
CA ILE A 172 6.02 -25.75 3.52
C ILE A 172 5.21 -26.59 4.51
N LEU A 173 3.88 -26.41 4.57
CA LEU A 173 3.01 -27.22 5.42
C LEU A 173 3.09 -28.69 5.06
N MET A 174 3.08 -29.02 3.76
CA MET A 174 3.17 -30.41 3.30
C MET A 174 4.49 -31.05 3.73
N VAL A 175 5.60 -30.35 3.57
CA VAL A 175 6.92 -30.81 4.02
C VAL A 175 6.95 -31.00 5.54
N SER A 176 6.35 -30.09 6.30
CA SER A 176 6.31 -30.17 7.77
C SER A 176 5.44 -31.29 8.34
N ILE A 177 4.51 -31.83 7.56
CA ILE A 177 3.71 -33.00 7.94
C ILE A 177 4.47 -34.30 7.67
N VAL A 178 5.39 -34.28 6.70
CA VAL A 178 6.15 -35.45 6.24
C VAL A 178 7.43 -35.66 7.06
N ILE A 179 8.03 -34.58 7.56
CA ILE A 179 9.20 -34.59 8.48
C ILE A 179 8.75 -34.87 9.91
#